data_AF-A0A7Y7BCR9-F1
#
_entry.id   AF-A0A7Y7BCR9-F1
#
_cell.length_a   1.000
_cell.length_b   1.000
_cell.length_c   1.000
_cell.angle_alpha   90.00
_cell.angle_beta   90.00
_cell.angle_gamma   90.00
#
_symmetry.space_group_name_H-M   'P 1'
#
loop_
_entity.id
_entity.type
_entity.pdbx_description
1 polymer ?
#
loop_
_entity_poly.entity_id
_entity_poly.type
_entity_poly.pdbx_seq_one_letter_code
_entity_poly.pdbx_strand_id
1 'polypeptide(L)'
;PALEFMRTNEDHEPDLDVISEKLSAILAKQGNKGLFITQGYICKNHKGEIDNLQRGGSDYTASLIGAAIRATDVQIWTDIDGMHNNDPRVVDKTYPIAELSFDEAAELAYFGAKILHPASIWPAQKYGIPVKLLNTMQPEAKGTVISQSTISADVKAIAAKDGITAIKVKSTRMLLAYGFLRRIFEIFEKYRTPIDMITTSEVAVSVTIDEDEHLDKIVKELSQFGQVEIDKGQTIICIVGNFVAEQKGIVTKIFDALEETPIRMISYGGSRHNISLLTDSSNKEYALKKLNEHMFGL
;
A
#
# COMPACT_ATOMS: atom_id res chain seq x y z
N PRO A 1 -17.34 25.51 -4.16
CA PRO A 1 -17.07 24.48 -3.12
C PRO A 1 -16.74 23.12 -3.74
N ALA A 2 -16.15 22.16 -3.03
CA ALA A 2 -15.55 20.94 -3.61
C ALA A 2 -16.44 20.20 -4.65
N LEU A 3 -17.75 20.10 -4.38
CA LEU A 3 -18.76 19.50 -5.26
C LEU A 3 -18.95 20.16 -6.64
N GLU A 4 -18.38 21.35 -6.84
CA GLU A 4 -18.44 22.06 -8.12
C GLU A 4 -17.38 21.56 -9.10
N PHE A 5 -16.26 21.03 -8.62
CA PHE A 5 -15.14 20.58 -9.45
C PHE A 5 -14.77 19.10 -9.25
N MET A 6 -14.92 18.56 -8.04
CA MET A 6 -14.54 17.19 -7.72
C MET A 6 -15.57 16.19 -8.24
N ARG A 7 -15.17 15.29 -9.15
CA ARG A 7 -16.06 14.32 -9.82
C ARG A 7 -15.40 12.95 -10.01
N THR A 8 -16.20 11.89 -9.92
CA THR A 8 -15.83 10.52 -10.29
C THR A 8 -16.61 10.01 -11.51
N ASN A 9 -16.05 9.02 -12.22
CA ASN A 9 -16.64 8.34 -13.37
C ASN A 9 -17.55 7.16 -12.94
N GLU A 10 -17.97 6.32 -13.90
CA GLU A 10 -18.88 5.18 -13.63
C GLU A 10 -18.22 4.09 -12.78
N ASP A 11 -16.89 3.99 -12.83
CA ASP A 11 -16.08 3.04 -12.05
C ASP A 11 -15.66 3.62 -10.69
N HIS A 12 -16.24 4.75 -10.27
CA HIS A 12 -15.91 5.50 -9.06
C HIS A 12 -14.47 6.07 -9.02
N GLU A 13 -13.80 6.17 -10.17
CA GLU A 13 -12.47 6.77 -10.28
C GLU A 13 -12.56 8.28 -10.54
N PRO A 14 -11.68 9.12 -9.96
CA PRO A 14 -11.70 10.57 -10.21
C PRO A 14 -11.35 10.96 -11.65
N ASP A 15 -12.15 11.85 -12.22
CA ASP A 15 -11.94 12.40 -13.56
C ASP A 15 -11.03 13.63 -13.49
N LEU A 16 -9.71 13.39 -13.52
CA LEU A 16 -8.69 14.43 -13.36
C LEU A 16 -8.79 15.56 -14.40
N ASP A 17 -9.18 15.25 -15.64
CA ASP A 17 -9.28 16.24 -16.71
C ASP A 17 -10.46 17.19 -16.44
N VAL A 18 -11.62 16.64 -16.09
CA VAL A 18 -12.80 17.44 -15.70
C VAL A 18 -12.54 18.22 -14.40
N ILE A 19 -11.86 17.61 -13.43
CA ILE A 19 -11.47 18.29 -12.19
C ILE A 19 -10.57 19.50 -12.51
N SER A 20 -9.57 19.33 -13.37
CA SER A 20 -8.64 20.39 -13.76
C SER A 20 -9.34 21.53 -14.50
N GLU A 21 -10.21 21.23 -15.46
CA GLU A 21 -10.98 22.24 -16.21
C GLU A 21 -11.86 23.07 -15.28
N LYS A 22 -12.67 22.40 -14.44
CA LYS A 22 -13.62 23.06 -13.54
C LYS A 22 -12.93 23.85 -12.45
N LEU A 23 -11.89 23.29 -11.83
CA LEU A 23 -11.13 23.97 -10.80
C LEU A 23 -10.43 25.21 -11.36
N SER A 24 -9.83 25.11 -12.55
CA SER A 24 -9.21 26.25 -13.24
C SER A 24 -10.23 27.37 -13.50
N ALA A 25 -11.43 27.04 -13.95
CA ALA A 25 -12.51 28.02 -14.16
C ALA A 25 -12.97 28.69 -12.86
N ILE A 26 -12.98 27.97 -11.74
CA ILE A 26 -13.31 28.53 -10.41
C ILE A 26 -12.20 29.47 -9.93
N LEU A 27 -10.94 29.04 -10.03
CA LEU A 27 -9.78 29.83 -9.61
C LEU A 27 -9.65 31.12 -10.42
N ALA A 28 -9.88 31.07 -11.74
CA ALA A 28 -9.88 32.25 -12.59
C ALA A 28 -10.91 33.31 -12.17
N LYS A 29 -12.10 32.89 -11.69
CA LYS A 29 -13.14 33.80 -11.19
C LYS A 29 -12.81 34.44 -9.84
N GLN A 30 -11.97 33.79 -9.02
CA GLN A 30 -11.56 34.32 -7.72
C GLN A 30 -10.53 35.48 -7.85
N GLY A 31 -9.90 35.61 -9.02
CA GLY A 31 -8.86 36.61 -9.27
C GLY A 31 -7.62 36.37 -8.40
N ASN A 32 -6.96 37.45 -7.97
CA ASN A 32 -5.69 37.39 -7.25
C ASN A 32 -5.83 37.20 -5.72
N LYS A 33 -6.92 36.60 -5.27
CA LYS A 33 -7.11 36.23 -3.86
C LYS A 33 -6.20 35.04 -3.59
N GLY A 34 -4.99 35.27 -3.10
CA GLY A 34 -3.93 34.27 -2.92
C GLY A 34 -4.22 33.10 -1.95
N LEU A 35 -5.49 32.86 -1.59
CA LEU A 35 -5.92 31.75 -0.75
C LEU A 35 -7.28 31.20 -1.25
N PHE A 36 -7.32 29.90 -1.51
CA PHE A 36 -8.53 29.16 -1.85
C PHE A 36 -8.75 28.05 -0.81
N ILE A 37 -9.89 28.10 -0.11
CA ILE A 37 -10.26 27.11 0.90
C ILE A 37 -11.42 26.28 0.36
N THR A 38 -11.28 24.96 0.41
CA THR A 38 -12.30 24.01 -0.05
C THR A 38 -12.34 22.78 0.87
N GLN A 39 -13.41 22.00 0.77
CA GLN A 39 -13.58 20.75 1.48
C GLN A 39 -12.78 19.62 0.80
N GLY A 40 -12.36 18.62 1.58
CA GLY A 40 -11.91 17.32 1.09
C GLY A 40 -13.02 16.26 1.14
N TYR A 41 -12.70 15.03 0.76
CA TYR A 41 -13.51 13.80 0.87
C TYR A 41 -14.76 13.74 -0.04
N ILE A 42 -15.46 14.85 -0.26
CA ILE A 42 -16.73 14.89 -0.99
C ILE A 42 -16.54 15.11 -2.50
N CYS A 43 -17.37 14.47 -3.32
CA CYS A 43 -17.36 14.60 -4.77
C CYS A 43 -18.78 14.45 -5.36
N LYS A 44 -18.89 14.58 -6.69
CA LYS A 44 -20.08 14.14 -7.44
C LYS A 44 -19.78 12.88 -8.24
N ASN A 45 -20.68 11.91 -8.21
CA ASN A 45 -20.57 10.71 -9.04
C ASN A 45 -20.89 10.99 -10.52
N HIS A 46 -20.82 9.96 -11.36
CA HIS A 46 -21.11 10.07 -12.79
C HIS A 46 -22.53 10.60 -13.10
N LYS A 47 -23.50 10.34 -12.20
CA LYS A 47 -24.90 10.81 -12.26
C LYS A 47 -25.11 12.23 -11.72
N GLY A 48 -24.07 12.85 -11.15
CA GLY A 48 -24.12 14.19 -10.57
C GLY A 48 -24.67 14.24 -9.14
N GLU A 49 -24.88 13.09 -8.51
CA GLU A 49 -25.30 12.96 -7.11
C GLU A 49 -24.10 13.17 -6.18
N ILE A 50 -24.36 13.57 -4.93
CA ILE A 50 -23.31 13.71 -3.92
C ILE A 50 -22.79 12.32 -3.56
N ASP A 51 -21.46 12.19 -3.58
CA ASP A 51 -20.74 10.97 -3.24
C ASP A 51 -19.45 11.33 -2.48
N ASN A 52 -18.61 10.33 -2.19
CA ASN A 52 -17.34 10.52 -1.49
C ASN A 52 -16.20 9.69 -2.10
N LEU A 53 -14.98 10.11 -1.77
CA LEU A 53 -13.73 9.47 -2.21
C LEU A 53 -13.27 8.35 -1.26
N GLN A 54 -14.17 7.84 -0.42
CA GLN A 54 -13.92 6.73 0.50
C GLN A 54 -12.72 6.97 1.44
N ARG A 55 -12.06 5.89 1.89
CA ARG A 55 -11.00 5.95 2.90
C ARG A 55 -9.81 6.75 2.38
N GLY A 56 -9.31 7.68 3.19
CA GLY A 56 -8.26 8.61 2.78
C GLY A 56 -8.74 9.68 1.80
N GLY A 57 -10.05 9.88 1.63
CA GLY A 57 -10.61 10.75 0.61
C GLY A 57 -10.19 12.22 0.72
N SER A 58 -9.85 12.72 1.92
CA SER A 58 -9.30 14.07 2.09
C SER A 58 -7.88 14.20 1.57
N ASP A 59 -7.00 13.25 1.88
CA ASP A 59 -5.64 13.20 1.33
C ASP A 59 -5.68 13.00 -0.19
N TYR A 60 -6.62 12.16 -0.65
CA TYR A 60 -6.84 11.96 -2.07
C TYR A 60 -7.31 13.24 -2.76
N THR A 61 -8.22 14.00 -2.12
CA THR A 61 -8.64 15.32 -2.61
C THR A 61 -7.46 16.28 -2.74
N ALA A 62 -6.58 16.34 -1.73
CA ALA A 62 -5.41 17.21 -1.75
C ALA A 62 -4.48 16.86 -2.93
N SER A 63 -4.21 15.58 -3.15
CA SER A 63 -3.39 15.12 -4.28
C SER A 63 -4.05 15.36 -5.63
N LEU A 64 -5.37 15.15 -5.77
CA LEU A 64 -6.12 15.44 -6.99
C LEU A 64 -6.09 16.94 -7.32
N ILE A 65 -6.26 17.81 -6.31
CA ILE A 65 -6.14 19.26 -6.49
C ILE A 65 -4.72 19.63 -6.89
N GLY A 66 -3.70 19.12 -6.19
CA GLY A 66 -2.29 19.37 -6.50
C GLY A 66 -1.96 18.97 -7.94
N ALA A 67 -2.40 17.78 -8.36
CA ALA A 67 -2.30 17.30 -9.73
C ALA A 67 -3.00 18.23 -10.74
N ALA A 68 -4.24 18.61 -10.46
CA ALA A 68 -5.08 19.44 -11.32
C ALA A 68 -4.51 20.83 -11.58
N ILE A 69 -3.88 21.45 -10.57
CA ILE A 69 -3.29 22.80 -10.66
C ILE A 69 -1.77 22.79 -10.93
N ARG A 70 -1.15 21.61 -11.10
CA ARG A 70 0.31 21.46 -11.22
C ARG A 70 1.06 22.13 -10.05
N ALA A 71 0.62 21.83 -8.83
CA ALA A 71 1.23 22.36 -7.62
C ALA A 71 2.72 22.01 -7.53
N THR A 72 3.50 22.85 -6.83
CA THR A 72 4.91 22.58 -6.53
C THR A 72 5.10 21.42 -5.57
N ASP A 73 4.16 21.27 -4.63
CA ASP A 73 4.10 20.21 -3.63
C ASP A 73 2.69 20.10 -3.06
N VAL A 74 2.35 18.92 -2.54
CA VAL A 74 1.16 18.67 -1.74
C VAL A 74 1.60 18.42 -0.30
N GLN A 75 0.98 19.10 0.67
CA GLN A 75 1.31 18.93 2.08
C GLN A 75 0.13 18.29 2.80
N ILE A 76 0.39 17.17 3.44
CA ILE A 76 -0.56 16.46 4.29
C ILE A 76 -0.10 16.66 5.73
N TRP A 77 -0.87 17.44 6.47
CA TRP A 77 -0.62 17.77 7.87
C TRP A 77 -1.40 16.83 8.77
N THR A 78 -0.68 16.06 9.59
CA THR A 78 -1.21 15.01 10.47
C THR A 78 -0.71 15.21 11.91
N ASP A 79 -0.93 14.24 12.80
CA ASP A 79 -0.51 14.25 14.21
C ASP A 79 0.83 13.53 14.48
N ILE A 80 1.45 13.00 13.44
CA ILE A 80 2.77 12.33 13.47
C ILE A 80 3.83 13.11 12.69
N ASP A 81 5.10 12.89 13.05
CA ASP A 81 6.29 13.55 12.49
C ASP A 81 6.87 12.88 11.23
N GLY A 82 6.13 11.93 10.63
CA GLY A 82 6.45 11.32 9.35
C GLY A 82 6.02 9.85 9.28
N MET A 83 6.39 9.16 8.21
CA MET A 83 6.36 7.69 8.16
C MET A 83 7.58 7.15 8.89
N HIS A 84 7.39 6.24 9.83
CA HIS A 84 8.50 5.65 10.58
C HIS A 84 9.07 4.42 9.88
N ASN A 85 10.35 4.14 10.13
CA ASN A 85 11.05 2.97 9.60
C ASN A 85 10.49 1.62 10.15
N ASN A 86 9.71 1.66 11.22
CA ASN A 86 9.00 0.50 11.78
C ASN A 86 7.77 0.97 12.58
N ASP A 87 6.93 0.06 13.06
CA ASP A 87 5.79 0.42 13.92
C ASP A 87 6.27 0.80 15.34
N PRO A 88 6.16 2.07 15.77
CA PRO A 88 6.62 2.52 17.09
C PRO A 88 5.84 1.90 18.26
N ARG A 89 4.71 1.23 17.99
CA ARG A 89 3.92 0.53 19.02
C ARG A 89 4.45 -0.87 19.31
N VAL A 90 5.31 -1.40 18.44
CA VAL A 90 5.86 -2.76 18.52
C VAL A 90 7.38 -2.73 18.76
N VAL A 91 8.06 -1.73 18.18
CA VAL A 91 9.51 -1.55 18.28
C VAL A 91 9.81 -0.22 18.96
N ASP A 92 10.55 -0.25 20.08
CA ASP A 92 10.78 0.94 20.92
C ASP A 92 11.61 2.03 20.24
N LYS A 93 12.56 1.64 19.38
CA LYS A 93 13.46 2.57 18.68
C LYS A 93 13.14 2.63 17.20
N THR A 94 12.31 3.60 16.83
CA THR A 94 12.03 3.96 15.44
C THR A 94 12.40 5.40 15.18
N TYR A 95 12.54 5.76 13.91
CA TYR A 95 12.78 7.14 13.48
C TYR A 95 11.92 7.47 12.25
N PRO A 96 11.53 8.75 12.08
CA PRO A 96 10.83 9.19 10.88
C PRO A 96 11.78 9.13 9.68
N ILE A 97 11.28 8.58 8.58
CA ILE A 97 11.99 8.48 7.32
C ILE A 97 11.92 9.83 6.64
N ALA A 98 13.06 10.44 6.38
CA ALA A 98 13.10 11.77 5.77
C ALA A 98 12.56 11.76 4.33
N GLU A 99 12.89 10.73 3.55
CA GLU A 99 12.56 10.66 2.13
C GLU A 99 12.20 9.24 1.69
N LEU A 100 11.14 9.14 0.89
CA LEU A 100 10.65 7.90 0.26
C LEU A 100 10.34 8.15 -1.21
N SER A 101 10.48 7.10 -2.03
CA SER A 101 9.89 7.12 -3.36
C SER A 101 8.36 6.93 -3.27
N PHE A 102 7.64 7.31 -4.32
CA PHE A 102 6.20 7.02 -4.42
C PHE A 102 5.90 5.53 -4.28
N ASP A 103 6.71 4.68 -4.90
CA ASP A 103 6.51 3.23 -4.86
C ASP A 103 6.79 2.67 -3.46
N GLU A 104 7.86 3.12 -2.80
CA GLU A 104 8.15 2.74 -1.40
C GLU A 104 7.03 3.17 -0.44
N ALA A 105 6.54 4.40 -0.59
CA ALA A 105 5.45 4.91 0.24
C ALA A 105 4.13 4.15 0.00
N ALA A 106 3.84 3.76 -1.24
CA ALA A 106 2.65 2.97 -1.57
C ALA A 106 2.70 1.57 -0.93
N GLU A 107 3.85 0.90 -0.97
CA GLU A 107 4.07 -0.40 -0.32
C GLU A 107 3.87 -0.30 1.20
N LEU A 108 4.47 0.72 1.84
CA LEU A 108 4.31 0.94 3.28
C LEU A 108 2.85 1.24 3.66
N ALA A 109 2.18 2.10 2.88
CA ALA A 109 0.79 2.45 3.10
C ALA A 109 -0.14 1.23 3.00
N TYR A 110 0.14 0.31 2.07
CA TYR A 110 -0.64 -0.90 1.89
C TYR A 110 -0.43 -1.92 3.02
N PHE A 111 0.83 -2.15 3.43
CA PHE A 111 1.19 -3.24 4.35
C PHE A 111 1.31 -2.87 5.83
N GLY A 112 1.00 -1.64 6.26
CA GLY A 112 0.88 -1.37 7.70
C GLY A 112 0.95 0.07 8.16
N ALA A 113 1.55 0.97 7.38
CA ALA A 113 1.61 2.39 7.72
C ALA A 113 0.27 3.05 7.38
N LYS A 114 -0.74 2.92 8.25
CA LYS A 114 -2.10 3.48 8.12
C LYS A 114 -2.16 5.02 8.21
N ILE A 115 -1.18 5.70 7.62
CA ILE A 115 -0.98 7.15 7.64
C ILE A 115 -1.56 7.75 6.36
N LEU A 116 -1.28 7.13 5.22
CA LEU A 116 -1.80 7.53 3.92
C LEU A 116 -2.53 6.35 3.28
N HIS A 117 -3.57 6.64 2.51
CA HIS A 117 -4.17 5.63 1.65
C HIS A 117 -3.33 5.51 0.36
N PRO A 118 -2.99 4.32 -0.14
CA PRO A 118 -2.19 4.18 -1.36
C PRO A 118 -2.75 4.97 -2.55
N ALA A 119 -4.07 5.00 -2.71
CA ALA A 119 -4.75 5.77 -3.77
C ALA A 119 -4.51 7.29 -3.69
N SER A 120 -4.23 7.84 -2.50
CA SER A 120 -3.97 9.27 -2.34
C SER A 120 -2.62 9.70 -2.91
N ILE A 121 -1.69 8.78 -3.14
CA ILE A 121 -0.36 9.10 -3.67
C ILE A 121 -0.37 9.18 -5.20
N TRP A 122 -1.20 8.36 -5.85
CA TRP A 122 -1.21 8.17 -7.29
C TRP A 122 -1.36 9.45 -8.13
N PRO A 123 -2.27 10.42 -7.83
CA PRO A 123 -2.38 11.64 -8.62
C PRO A 123 -1.10 12.48 -8.58
N ALA A 124 -0.47 12.57 -7.41
CA ALA A 124 0.76 13.31 -7.23
C ALA A 124 1.92 12.63 -7.95
N GLN A 125 2.01 11.29 -7.86
CA GLN A 125 2.98 10.47 -8.60
C GLN A 125 2.88 10.67 -10.11
N LYS A 126 1.67 10.61 -10.68
CA LYS A 126 1.42 10.75 -12.12
C LYS A 126 2.02 12.03 -12.71
N TYR A 127 2.10 13.10 -11.92
CA TYR A 127 2.64 14.40 -12.35
C TYR A 127 3.96 14.77 -11.67
N GLY A 128 4.58 13.84 -10.94
CA GLY A 128 5.85 14.06 -10.26
C GLY A 128 5.79 15.15 -9.18
N ILE A 129 4.63 15.37 -8.55
CA ILE A 129 4.44 16.39 -7.53
C ILE A 129 4.82 15.80 -6.17
N PRO A 130 5.85 16.29 -5.48
CA PRO A 130 6.23 15.78 -4.17
C PRO A 130 5.09 15.92 -3.14
N VAL A 131 4.88 14.88 -2.35
CA VAL A 131 3.95 14.88 -1.22
C VAL A 131 4.75 14.96 0.07
N LYS A 132 4.43 15.90 0.95
CA LYS A 132 5.08 16.07 2.25
C LYS A 132 4.11 15.67 3.36
N LEU A 133 4.52 14.72 4.20
CA LEU A 133 3.84 14.38 5.45
C LEU A 133 4.46 15.18 6.59
N LEU A 134 3.65 16.03 7.22
CA LEU A 134 4.10 17.01 8.22
C LEU A 134 3.28 16.89 9.51
N ASN A 135 3.87 17.32 10.63
CA ASN A 135 3.20 17.28 11.93
C ASN A 135 2.60 18.64 12.30
N THR A 136 1.28 18.66 12.48
CA THR A 136 0.52 19.86 12.90
C THR A 136 0.94 20.35 14.30
N MET A 137 1.29 19.42 15.19
CA MET A 137 1.71 19.70 16.56
C MET A 137 3.21 20.03 16.68
N GLN A 138 4.00 19.73 15.65
CA GLN A 138 5.42 20.03 15.57
C GLN A 138 5.81 20.55 14.18
N PRO A 139 5.44 21.80 13.82
CA PRO A 139 5.63 22.32 12.46
C PRO A 139 7.08 22.43 12.00
N GLU A 140 8.03 22.47 12.94
CA GLU A 140 9.48 22.51 12.66
C GLU A 140 10.07 21.12 12.35
N ALA A 141 9.31 20.04 12.60
CA ALA A 141 9.74 18.69 12.24
C ALA A 141 9.85 18.58 10.72
N LYS A 142 10.90 17.90 10.24
CA LYS A 142 11.16 17.77 8.80
C LYS A 142 10.06 16.98 8.07
N GLY A 143 9.41 16.06 8.76
CA GLY A 143 8.42 15.17 8.15
C GLY A 143 9.05 14.12 7.23
N THR A 144 8.20 13.58 6.35
CA THR A 144 8.60 12.68 5.27
C THR A 144 8.25 13.30 3.92
N VAL A 145 9.23 13.35 3.01
CA VAL A 145 9.01 13.77 1.62
C VAL A 145 8.89 12.53 0.73
N ILE A 146 7.77 12.40 0.04
CA ILE A 146 7.49 11.35 -0.92
C ILE A 146 7.62 11.93 -2.33
N SER A 147 8.50 11.38 -3.16
CA SER A 147 8.77 11.93 -4.50
C SER A 147 9.22 10.86 -5.50
N GLN A 148 9.57 11.27 -6.73
CA GLN A 148 10.05 10.34 -7.76
C GLN A 148 11.50 9.88 -7.51
N SER A 149 12.28 10.64 -6.75
CA SER A 149 13.70 10.35 -6.52
C SER A 149 13.90 9.33 -5.42
N THR A 150 14.72 8.32 -5.69
CA THR A 150 15.26 7.39 -4.69
C THR A 150 16.67 7.82 -4.30
N ILE A 151 16.92 8.08 -3.00
CA ILE A 151 18.23 8.54 -2.54
C ILE A 151 19.23 7.40 -2.27
N SER A 152 18.79 6.17 -1.97
CA SER A 152 19.72 5.06 -1.74
C SER A 152 19.11 3.68 -2.00
N ALA A 153 19.96 2.71 -2.32
CA ALA A 153 19.62 1.29 -2.43
C ALA A 153 19.83 0.63 -1.07
N ASP A 154 18.86 0.77 -0.15
CA ASP A 154 18.87 0.11 1.17
C ASP A 154 17.44 -0.16 1.63
N VAL A 155 17.29 -0.95 2.69
CA VAL A 155 16.02 -1.08 3.42
C VAL A 155 15.70 0.27 4.06
N LYS A 156 14.50 0.79 3.78
CA LYS A 156 14.01 2.07 4.31
C LYS A 156 13.12 1.85 5.52
N ALA A 157 12.30 0.81 5.46
CA ALA A 157 11.25 0.60 6.44
C ALA A 157 10.74 -0.84 6.45
N ILE A 158 10.06 -1.19 7.54
CA ILE A 158 9.45 -2.49 7.75
C ILE A 158 8.03 -2.24 8.27
N ALA A 159 7.06 -2.86 7.62
CA ALA A 159 5.66 -2.79 7.99
C ALA A 159 5.10 -4.21 8.21
N ALA A 160 4.01 -4.29 8.97
CA ALA A 160 3.31 -5.54 9.19
C ALA A 160 1.80 -5.40 9.03
N LYS A 161 1.20 -6.36 8.33
CA LYS A 161 -0.25 -6.51 8.12
C LYS A 161 -0.72 -7.78 8.80
N ASP A 162 -1.51 -7.62 9.85
CA ASP A 162 -2.10 -8.71 10.63
C ASP A 162 -3.42 -9.20 10.04
N GLY A 163 -3.92 -10.32 10.56
CA GLY A 163 -5.26 -10.85 10.23
C GLY A 163 -5.28 -11.61 8.91
N ILE A 164 -4.14 -12.10 8.46
CA ILE A 164 -3.99 -12.73 7.16
C ILE A 164 -4.36 -14.21 7.24
N THR A 165 -5.07 -14.68 6.22
CA THR A 165 -5.36 -16.09 5.99
C THR A 165 -4.63 -16.55 4.74
N ALA A 166 -3.77 -17.56 4.87
CA ALA A 166 -3.14 -18.22 3.73
C ALA A 166 -3.97 -19.40 3.26
N ILE A 167 -4.18 -19.49 1.95
CA ILE A 167 -4.94 -20.53 1.28
C ILE A 167 -3.99 -21.20 0.30
N LYS A 168 -3.69 -22.48 0.51
CA LYS A 168 -2.86 -23.28 -0.39
C LYS A 168 -3.71 -24.32 -1.11
N VAL A 169 -3.64 -24.31 -2.44
CA VAL A 169 -4.31 -25.29 -3.30
C VAL A 169 -3.25 -26.16 -3.94
N LYS A 170 -3.21 -27.44 -3.58
CA LYS A 170 -2.31 -28.44 -4.14
C LYS A 170 -3.03 -29.30 -5.16
N SER A 171 -2.53 -29.32 -6.40
CA SER A 171 -3.10 -30.10 -7.49
C SER A 171 -2.04 -30.50 -8.52
N THR A 172 -1.93 -31.81 -8.77
CA THR A 172 -1.09 -32.32 -9.88
C THR A 172 -1.64 -31.89 -11.25
N ARG A 173 -2.92 -31.50 -11.33
CA ARG A 173 -3.57 -30.97 -12.54
C ARG A 173 -3.09 -29.57 -12.92
N MET A 174 -2.24 -28.94 -12.11
CA MET A 174 -1.62 -27.65 -12.43
C MET A 174 -0.45 -27.81 -13.43
N LEU A 175 0.22 -28.96 -13.42
CA LEU A 175 1.36 -29.24 -14.30
C LEU A 175 0.95 -29.14 -15.77
N LEU A 176 1.61 -28.26 -16.52
CA LEU A 176 1.38 -28.02 -17.95
C LEU A 176 -0.07 -27.63 -18.32
N ALA A 177 -0.88 -27.26 -17.33
CA ALA A 177 -2.29 -26.96 -17.53
C ALA A 177 -2.51 -25.47 -17.81
N TYR A 178 -3.01 -25.18 -19.01
CA TYR A 178 -3.45 -23.83 -19.37
C TYR A 178 -4.70 -23.44 -18.55
N GLY A 179 -4.74 -22.19 -18.07
CA GLY A 179 -5.92 -21.62 -17.42
C GLY A 179 -6.20 -22.13 -16.00
N PHE A 180 -5.30 -22.89 -15.35
CA PHE A 180 -5.49 -23.29 -13.95
C PHE A 180 -5.52 -22.07 -13.02
N LEU A 181 -4.50 -21.21 -13.08
CA LEU A 181 -4.42 -20.01 -12.23
C LEU A 181 -5.59 -19.04 -12.49
N ARG A 182 -6.00 -18.87 -13.75
CA ARG A 182 -7.17 -18.07 -14.10
C ARG A 182 -8.43 -18.55 -13.35
N ARG A 183 -8.72 -19.85 -13.41
CA ARG A 183 -9.90 -20.44 -12.72
C ARG A 183 -9.85 -20.28 -11.21
N ILE A 184 -8.65 -20.33 -10.62
CA ILE A 184 -8.47 -20.05 -9.19
C ILE A 184 -8.81 -18.59 -8.90
N PHE A 185 -8.27 -17.63 -9.66
CA PHE A 185 -8.51 -16.20 -9.43
C PHE A 185 -9.95 -15.77 -9.74
N GLU A 186 -10.63 -16.38 -10.72
CA GLU A 186 -12.06 -16.14 -11.00
C GLU A 186 -12.94 -16.41 -9.76
N ILE A 187 -12.55 -17.35 -8.89
CA ILE A 187 -13.29 -17.62 -7.64
C ILE A 187 -13.16 -16.44 -6.67
N PHE A 188 -11.95 -15.90 -6.48
CA PHE A 188 -11.74 -14.74 -5.61
C PHE A 188 -12.44 -13.49 -6.15
N GLU A 189 -12.38 -13.27 -7.47
CA GLU A 189 -13.10 -12.19 -8.15
C GLU A 189 -14.61 -12.28 -7.94
N LYS A 190 -15.21 -13.47 -8.10
CA LYS A 190 -16.64 -13.72 -7.88
C LYS A 190 -17.11 -13.29 -6.49
N TYR A 191 -16.26 -13.49 -5.49
CA TYR A 191 -16.53 -13.09 -4.09
C TYR A 191 -15.98 -11.71 -3.73
N ARG A 192 -15.41 -10.97 -4.70
CA ARG A 192 -14.78 -9.66 -4.49
C ARG A 192 -13.76 -9.67 -3.35
N THR A 193 -13.00 -10.74 -3.22
CA THR A 193 -11.98 -10.92 -2.18
C THR A 193 -10.60 -10.60 -2.76
N PRO A 194 -9.96 -9.48 -2.37
CA PRO A 194 -8.62 -9.14 -2.83
C PRO A 194 -7.57 -10.16 -2.35
N ILE A 195 -6.51 -10.31 -3.14
CA ILE A 195 -5.37 -11.17 -2.80
C ILE A 195 -4.15 -10.27 -2.55
N ASP A 196 -3.49 -10.46 -1.40
CA ASP A 196 -2.30 -9.67 -1.03
C ASP A 196 -1.01 -10.26 -1.61
N MET A 197 -0.78 -11.56 -1.39
CA MET A 197 0.43 -12.27 -1.81
C MET A 197 0.07 -13.52 -2.60
N ILE A 198 0.94 -13.87 -3.56
CA ILE A 198 0.87 -15.09 -4.35
C ILE A 198 2.25 -15.73 -4.37
N THR A 199 2.30 -17.05 -4.19
CA THR A 199 3.49 -17.86 -4.46
C THR A 199 3.07 -19.18 -5.11
N THR A 200 3.90 -19.70 -6.01
CA THR A 200 3.60 -20.91 -6.77
C THR A 200 4.76 -21.90 -6.66
N SER A 201 4.42 -23.18 -6.59
CA SER A 201 5.30 -24.27 -6.99
C SER A 201 4.74 -24.92 -8.27
N GLU A 202 5.38 -25.98 -8.73
CA GLU A 202 4.99 -26.73 -9.93
C GLU A 202 3.59 -27.36 -9.80
N VAL A 203 3.17 -27.67 -8.57
CA VAL A 203 1.93 -28.42 -8.27
C VAL A 203 1.04 -27.73 -7.23
N ALA A 204 1.37 -26.51 -6.81
CA ALA A 204 0.58 -25.79 -5.84
C ALA A 204 0.62 -24.28 -6.07
N VAL A 205 -0.47 -23.61 -5.68
CA VAL A 205 -0.52 -22.16 -5.53
C VAL A 205 -0.89 -21.85 -4.08
N SER A 206 -0.19 -20.92 -3.46
CA SER A 206 -0.62 -20.33 -2.19
C SER A 206 -0.91 -18.85 -2.39
N VAL A 207 -2.05 -18.42 -1.87
CA VAL A 207 -2.52 -17.04 -1.91
C VAL A 207 -2.87 -16.58 -0.50
N THR A 208 -2.85 -15.28 -0.26
CA THR A 208 -3.26 -14.71 1.03
C THR A 208 -4.41 -13.72 0.86
N ILE A 209 -5.31 -13.72 1.83
CA ILE A 209 -6.43 -12.76 1.93
C ILE A 209 -6.44 -12.17 3.35
N ASP A 210 -6.96 -10.95 3.48
CA ASP A 210 -7.13 -10.24 4.75
C ASP A 210 -8.60 -10.17 5.22
N GLU A 211 -9.54 -10.61 4.37
CA GLU A 211 -10.98 -10.67 4.67
C GLU A 211 -11.50 -12.11 4.55
N ASP A 212 -12.03 -12.67 5.65
CA ASP A 212 -12.48 -14.07 5.69
C ASP A 212 -14.01 -14.26 5.57
N GLU A 213 -14.77 -13.20 5.24
CA GLU A 213 -16.24 -13.22 5.14
C GLU A 213 -16.78 -14.31 4.21
N HIS A 214 -16.07 -14.59 3.12
CA HIS A 214 -16.48 -15.57 2.10
C HIS A 214 -15.58 -16.81 2.04
N LEU A 215 -14.70 -16.99 3.04
CA LEU A 215 -13.69 -18.04 3.05
C LEU A 215 -14.29 -19.43 2.85
N ASP A 216 -15.36 -19.79 3.57
CA ASP A 216 -15.96 -21.13 3.47
C ASP A 216 -16.48 -21.45 2.05
N LYS A 217 -17.03 -20.44 1.37
CA LYS A 217 -17.53 -20.57 -0.01
C LYS A 217 -16.37 -20.70 -1.00
N ILE A 218 -15.35 -19.87 -0.83
CA ILE A 218 -14.10 -19.90 -1.62
C ILE A 218 -13.45 -21.28 -1.49
N VAL A 219 -13.24 -21.77 -0.27
CA VAL A 219 -12.62 -23.08 0.00
C VAL A 219 -13.41 -24.22 -0.65
N LYS A 220 -14.75 -24.18 -0.56
CA LYS A 220 -15.62 -25.19 -1.17
C LYS A 220 -15.45 -25.24 -2.70
N GLU A 221 -15.34 -24.10 -3.38
CA GLU A 221 -15.11 -24.06 -4.83
C GLU A 221 -13.67 -24.47 -5.18
N LEU A 222 -12.67 -23.98 -4.44
CA LEU A 222 -11.26 -24.34 -4.65
C LEU A 222 -11.01 -25.84 -4.48
N SER A 223 -11.74 -26.51 -3.59
CA SER A 223 -11.64 -27.95 -3.35
C SER A 223 -11.99 -28.81 -4.58
N GLN A 224 -12.67 -28.25 -5.59
CA GLN A 224 -12.91 -28.93 -6.86
C GLN A 224 -11.64 -29.02 -7.73
N PHE A 225 -10.65 -28.17 -7.46
CA PHE A 225 -9.42 -28.05 -8.22
C PHE A 225 -8.25 -28.81 -7.58
N GLY A 226 -8.30 -29.07 -6.27
CA GLY A 226 -7.24 -29.76 -5.54
C GLY A 226 -7.50 -29.85 -4.05
N GLN A 227 -6.48 -30.31 -3.31
CA GLN A 227 -6.50 -30.29 -1.85
C GLN A 227 -6.26 -28.86 -1.37
N VAL A 228 -7.13 -28.36 -0.47
CA VAL A 228 -7.03 -27.02 0.10
C VAL A 228 -6.54 -27.10 1.55
N GLU A 229 -5.51 -26.32 1.87
CA GLU A 229 -4.95 -26.14 3.21
C GLU A 229 -5.13 -24.66 3.62
N ILE A 230 -5.58 -24.41 4.85
CA ILE A 230 -5.86 -23.07 5.38
C ILE A 230 -5.02 -22.81 6.62
N ASP A 231 -4.27 -21.72 6.61
CA ASP A 231 -3.53 -21.22 7.76
C ASP A 231 -4.09 -19.83 8.13
N LYS A 232 -4.84 -19.74 9.23
CA LYS A 232 -5.34 -18.46 9.79
C LYS A 232 -4.32 -17.85 10.75
N GLY A 233 -4.55 -16.60 11.15
CA GLY A 233 -3.72 -15.93 12.17
C GLY A 233 -2.29 -15.71 11.70
N GLN A 234 -2.13 -15.34 10.44
CA GLN A 234 -0.84 -15.02 9.85
C GLN A 234 -0.65 -13.50 9.80
N THR A 235 0.62 -13.09 9.72
CA THR A 235 1.03 -11.71 9.53
C THR A 235 1.95 -11.63 8.32
N ILE A 236 1.66 -10.69 7.42
CA ILE A 236 2.59 -10.30 6.37
C ILE A 236 3.57 -9.28 6.95
N ILE A 237 4.86 -9.56 6.87
CA ILE A 237 5.94 -8.62 7.14
C ILE A 237 6.44 -8.13 5.78
N CYS A 238 6.26 -6.84 5.50
CA CYS A 238 6.73 -6.20 4.28
C CYS A 238 7.96 -5.36 4.59
N ILE A 239 9.06 -5.67 3.92
CA ILE A 239 10.33 -4.96 4.04
C ILE A 239 10.41 -4.08 2.79
N VAL A 240 10.42 -2.76 3.00
CA VAL A 240 10.37 -1.77 1.95
C VAL A 240 11.73 -1.11 1.79
N GLY A 241 12.14 -0.90 0.55
CA GLY A 241 13.36 -0.21 0.21
C GLY A 241 13.56 -0.15 -1.29
N ASN A 242 14.80 -0.12 -1.73
CA ASN A 242 15.14 -0.21 -3.15
C ASN A 242 16.08 -1.38 -3.38
N PHE A 243 15.49 -2.55 -3.66
CA PHE A 243 16.16 -3.81 -3.94
C PHE A 243 16.45 -3.91 -5.44
N VAL A 244 17.53 -3.28 -5.86
CA VAL A 244 18.04 -3.49 -7.22
C VAL A 244 18.55 -4.92 -7.31
N ALA A 245 18.11 -5.68 -8.32
CA ALA A 245 18.43 -7.11 -8.48
C ALA A 245 19.94 -7.45 -8.47
N GLU A 246 20.80 -6.46 -8.69
CA GLU A 246 22.26 -6.56 -8.71
C GLU A 246 22.90 -6.39 -7.31
N GLN A 247 22.14 -5.94 -6.31
CA GLN A 247 22.63 -5.69 -4.97
C GLN A 247 22.77 -6.99 -4.17
N LYS A 248 24.01 -7.37 -3.89
CA LYS A 248 24.31 -8.61 -3.17
C LYS A 248 24.13 -8.43 -1.66
N GLY A 249 23.58 -9.44 -1.01
CA GLY A 249 23.62 -9.60 0.45
C GLY A 249 22.45 -9.02 1.23
N ILE A 250 21.60 -8.15 0.65
CA ILE A 250 20.44 -7.61 1.41
C ILE A 250 19.43 -8.70 1.78
N VAL A 251 19.11 -9.57 0.82
CA VAL A 251 18.23 -10.73 1.04
C VAL A 251 18.84 -11.66 2.09
N THR A 252 20.15 -11.92 2.03
CA THR A 252 20.86 -12.73 3.04
C THR A 252 20.72 -12.12 4.42
N LYS A 253 21.02 -10.83 4.59
CA LYS A 253 20.86 -10.14 5.88
C LYS A 253 19.44 -10.24 6.45
N ILE A 254 18.43 -10.14 5.59
CA ILE A 254 17.02 -10.27 6.01
C ILE A 254 16.74 -11.67 6.56
N PHE A 255 17.20 -12.73 5.87
CA PHE A 255 16.99 -14.10 6.33
C PHE A 255 17.86 -14.46 7.53
N ASP A 256 19.07 -13.92 7.64
CA ASP A 256 19.93 -14.06 8.83
C ASP A 256 19.23 -13.46 10.07
N ALA A 257 18.61 -12.28 9.92
CA ALA A 257 17.84 -11.66 11.00
C ALA A 257 16.62 -12.49 11.43
N LEU A 258 16.11 -13.34 10.54
CA LEU A 258 14.92 -14.16 10.74
C LEU A 258 15.24 -15.65 10.92
N GLU A 259 16.48 -16.00 11.24
CA GLU A 259 16.93 -17.40 11.41
C GLU A 259 16.01 -18.21 12.35
N GLU A 260 15.61 -17.60 13.46
CA GLU A 260 14.74 -18.21 14.48
C GLU A 260 13.23 -17.98 14.23
N THR A 261 12.86 -17.35 13.11
CA THR A 261 11.46 -17.06 12.75
C THR A 261 11.00 -17.98 11.63
N PRO A 262 10.07 -18.92 11.90
CA PRO A 262 9.49 -19.75 10.83
C PRO A 262 8.78 -18.91 9.77
N ILE A 263 9.23 -19.01 8.52
CA ILE A 263 8.63 -18.32 7.37
C ILE A 263 7.76 -19.29 6.57
N ARG A 264 6.49 -18.91 6.39
CA ARG A 264 5.46 -19.71 5.71
C ARG A 264 5.38 -19.44 4.20
N MET A 265 5.57 -18.18 3.79
CA MET A 265 5.61 -17.75 2.39
C MET A 265 6.62 -16.62 2.20
N ILE A 266 7.21 -16.56 1.01
CA ILE A 266 8.08 -15.48 0.56
C ILE A 266 7.53 -15.01 -0.79
N SER A 267 7.39 -13.70 -0.96
CA SER A 267 7.13 -13.06 -2.24
C SER A 267 8.20 -12.00 -2.50
N TYR A 268 8.96 -12.21 -3.56
CA TYR A 268 10.05 -11.35 -3.98
C TYR A 268 10.20 -11.41 -5.50
N GLY A 269 10.55 -10.28 -6.12
CA GLY A 269 10.74 -10.15 -7.57
C GLY A 269 9.52 -9.59 -8.34
N GLY A 270 8.35 -9.45 -7.68
CA GLY A 270 7.19 -8.75 -8.26
C GLY A 270 7.34 -7.23 -8.26
N SER A 271 8.11 -6.70 -7.32
CA SER A 271 8.48 -5.29 -7.19
C SER A 271 9.97 -5.20 -6.87
N ARG A 272 10.62 -4.10 -7.26
CA ARG A 272 11.98 -3.76 -6.79
C ARG A 272 11.94 -3.06 -5.43
N HIS A 273 10.76 -2.74 -4.93
CA HIS A 273 10.60 -1.91 -3.74
C HIS A 273 10.14 -2.67 -2.50
N ASN A 274 9.81 -3.95 -2.63
CA ASN A 274 9.32 -4.77 -1.52
C ASN A 274 9.93 -6.18 -1.50
N ILE A 275 10.06 -6.71 -0.28
CA ILE A 275 10.15 -8.14 0.00
C ILE A 275 9.06 -8.44 1.03
N SER A 276 8.13 -9.32 0.68
CA SER A 276 7.02 -9.69 1.57
C SER A 276 7.21 -11.11 2.10
N LEU A 277 7.11 -11.26 3.41
CA LEU A 277 7.26 -12.52 4.13
C LEU A 277 5.97 -12.80 4.89
N LEU A 278 5.53 -14.05 4.93
CA LEU A 278 4.41 -14.48 5.76
C LEU A 278 4.91 -15.33 6.92
N THR A 279 4.49 -15.01 8.13
CA THR A 279 4.76 -15.82 9.33
C THR A 279 3.52 -15.88 10.21
N ASP A 280 3.52 -16.82 11.16
CA ASP A 280 2.49 -16.89 12.19
C ASP A 280 2.48 -15.59 13.01
N SER A 281 1.30 -15.04 13.31
CA SER A 281 1.18 -13.77 14.02
C SER A 281 1.84 -13.77 15.39
N SER A 282 2.01 -14.93 16.03
CA SER A 282 2.75 -15.06 17.29
C SER A 282 4.24 -14.68 17.17
N ASN A 283 4.83 -14.79 15.97
CA ASN A 283 6.23 -14.44 15.74
C ASN A 283 6.45 -12.99 15.31
N LYS A 284 5.38 -12.23 15.03
CA LYS A 284 5.47 -10.86 14.47
C LYS A 284 6.39 -9.96 15.27
N GLU A 285 6.16 -9.85 16.58
CA GLU A 285 6.89 -8.90 17.42
C GLU A 285 8.39 -9.23 17.45
N TYR A 286 8.72 -10.51 17.61
CA TYR A 286 10.10 -10.99 17.56
C TYR A 286 10.76 -10.68 16.21
N ALA A 287 10.07 -11.00 15.11
CA ALA A 287 10.55 -10.78 13.75
C ALA A 287 10.80 -9.28 13.45
N LEU A 288 9.85 -8.41 13.82
CA LEU A 288 10.00 -6.96 13.62
C LEU A 288 11.17 -6.38 14.42
N LYS A 289 11.36 -6.83 15.68
CA LYS A 289 12.49 -6.42 16.51
C LYS A 289 13.82 -6.89 15.92
N LYS A 290 13.93 -8.16 15.50
CA LYS A 290 15.15 -8.70 14.92
C LYS A 290 15.52 -8.07 13.59
N LEU A 291 14.55 -7.84 12.73
CA LEU A 291 14.78 -7.10 11.50
C LEU A 291 15.21 -5.66 11.79
N ASN A 292 14.62 -5.00 12.79
CA ASN A 292 15.02 -3.64 13.15
C ASN A 292 16.48 -3.58 13.62
N GLU A 293 16.89 -4.50 14.50
CA GLU A 293 18.27 -4.63 14.98
C GLU A 293 19.25 -4.84 13.82
N HIS A 294 18.95 -5.76 12.89
CA HIS A 294 19.88 -6.14 11.82
C HIS A 294 19.90 -5.16 10.64
N MET A 295 18.77 -4.53 10.31
CA MET A 295 18.67 -3.61 9.17
C MET A 295 19.07 -2.18 9.53
N PHE A 296 18.77 -1.74 10.76
CA PHE A 296 18.97 -0.36 11.18
C PHE A 296 19.97 -0.19 12.33
N GLY A 297 20.43 -1.28 12.96
CA GLY A 297 21.38 -1.23 14.07
C GLY A 297 20.80 -0.67 15.37
N LEU A 298 19.48 -0.79 15.57
CA LEU A 298 18.71 -0.16 16.65
C LEU A 298 18.16 -1.15 17.67
#